data_AF-A0A1H2EBE5-F1
#
_entry.id   AF-A0A1H2EBE5-F1
#
_cell.length_a   1.000
_cell.length_b   1.000
_cell.length_c   1.000
_cell.angle_alpha   90.00
_cell.angle_beta   90.00
_cell.angle_gamma   90.00
#
_symmetry.space_group_name_H-M   'P 1'
#
loop_
_entity.id
_entity.type
_entity.pdbx_description
1 polymer ?
#
loop_
_entity_poly.entity_id
_entity_poly.type
_entity_poly.pdbx_seq_one_letter_code
_entity_poly.pdbx_strand_id
1 'polypeptide(L)'
;MDPVTLIVAAIALGASDGVRETTKTAIADGYEAIKRRISNRFGSVSAEVEALEREPDEELRRQLLGKKLGQAGADADGELVELSRALLAAVEQDAPELPATIGVKIWRASVGGDIEVVDVAVDGGTGVLAEDVAAGGDLRISGVAARAPQGPPHPARAREQ
;
A
#
# COMPACT_ATOMS: atom_id res chain seq x y z
N MET A 1 -8.15 11.33 1.00
CA MET A 1 -6.74 10.91 1.16
C MET A 1 -5.86 12.15 0.99
N ASP A 2 -4.79 12.28 1.77
CA ASP A 2 -3.82 13.38 1.61
C ASP A 2 -2.88 13.11 0.41
N PRO A 3 -2.28 14.14 -0.23
CA PRO A 3 -1.41 13.96 -1.38
C PRO A 3 -0.21 13.02 -1.14
N VAL A 4 0.43 13.09 0.03
CA VAL A 4 1.58 12.22 0.35
C VAL A 4 1.13 10.76 0.45
N THR A 5 0.02 10.52 1.14
CA THR A 5 -0.59 9.19 1.31
C THR A 5 -1.00 8.59 -0.04
N LEU A 6 -1.51 9.41 -0.97
CA LEU A 6 -1.85 9.01 -2.33
C LEU A 6 -0.62 8.54 -3.12
N ILE A 7 0.48 9.29 -3.03
CA ILE A 7 1.74 8.94 -3.70
C ILE A 7 2.32 7.64 -3.12
N VAL A 8 2.35 7.48 -1.79
CA VAL A 8 2.80 6.23 -1.14
C VAL A 8 1.93 5.03 -1.54
N ALA A 9 0.61 5.21 -1.61
CA ALA A 9 -0.32 4.17 -2.04
C ALA A 9 -0.07 3.74 -3.50
N ALA A 10 0.09 4.69 -4.41
CA ALA A 10 0.39 4.41 -5.82
C ALA A 10 1.75 3.71 -6.00
N ILE A 11 2.76 4.08 -5.21
CA ILE A 11 4.08 3.43 -5.24
C ILE A 11 4.01 1.99 -4.71
N ALA A 12 3.32 1.76 -3.59
CA ALA A 12 3.16 0.41 -3.02
C ALA A 12 2.36 -0.51 -3.97
N LEU A 13 1.30 0.00 -4.58
CA LEU A 13 0.50 -0.76 -5.55
C LEU A 13 1.31 -1.09 -6.80
N GLY A 14 1.98 -0.11 -7.41
CA GLY A 14 2.85 -0.34 -8.57
C GLY A 14 4.08 -1.23 -8.29
N ALA A 15 4.53 -1.28 -7.03
CA ALA A 15 5.58 -2.19 -6.57
C ALA A 15 5.09 -3.64 -6.34
N SER A 16 3.78 -3.86 -6.18
CA SER A 16 3.22 -5.17 -5.81
C SER A 16 3.28 -6.17 -6.97
N ASP A 17 3.58 -7.44 -6.69
CA ASP A 17 3.83 -8.46 -7.72
C ASP A 17 2.70 -8.57 -8.76
N GLY A 18 1.43 -8.49 -8.34
CA GLY A 18 0.30 -8.50 -9.27
C GLY A 18 0.29 -7.35 -10.29
N VAL A 19 0.86 -6.18 -9.95
CA VAL A 19 1.09 -5.09 -10.92
C VAL A 19 2.38 -5.33 -11.72
N ARG A 20 3.44 -5.87 -11.11
CA ARG A 20 4.68 -6.23 -11.84
C ARG A 20 4.47 -7.30 -12.90
N GLU A 21 3.53 -8.22 -12.66
CA GLU A 21 3.12 -9.29 -13.58
C GLU A 21 2.02 -8.87 -14.56
N THR A 22 1.50 -7.62 -14.46
CA THR A 22 0.41 -7.19 -15.34
C THR A 22 0.84 -7.04 -16.80
N THR A 23 0.00 -7.50 -17.72
CA THR A 23 0.19 -7.27 -19.16
C THR A 23 -0.35 -5.91 -19.64
N LYS A 24 -0.96 -5.13 -18.73
CA LYS A 24 -1.53 -3.81 -18.99
C LYS A 24 -0.44 -2.74 -19.08
N THR A 25 0.04 -2.46 -20.29
CA THR A 25 1.11 -1.47 -20.54
C THR A 25 0.85 -0.10 -19.89
N ALA A 26 -0.40 0.38 -19.87
CA ALA A 26 -0.77 1.65 -19.26
C ALA A 26 -0.48 1.72 -17.74
N ILE A 27 -0.60 0.60 -17.02
CA ILE A 27 -0.33 0.51 -15.57
C ILE A 27 1.20 0.54 -15.35
N ALA A 28 1.96 -0.23 -16.14
CA ALA A 28 3.42 -0.26 -16.09
C ALA A 28 4.05 1.10 -16.45
N ASP A 29 3.58 1.74 -17.54
CA ASP A 29 4.01 3.07 -17.96
C ASP A 29 3.69 4.15 -16.91
N GLY A 30 2.51 4.06 -16.29
CA GLY A 30 2.11 4.96 -15.19
C GLY A 30 3.04 4.85 -13.98
N TYR A 31 3.43 3.63 -13.60
CA TYR A 31 4.36 3.39 -12.51
C TYR A 31 5.79 3.88 -12.83
N GLU A 32 6.31 3.57 -14.02
CA GLU A 32 7.62 4.06 -14.46
C GLU A 32 7.65 5.57 -14.69
N ALA A 33 6.51 6.22 -14.97
CA ALA A 33 6.40 7.68 -14.95
C ALA A 33 6.53 8.24 -13.52
N ILE A 34 5.88 7.65 -12.52
CA ILE A 34 6.00 8.03 -11.11
C ILE A 34 7.45 7.88 -10.62
N LYS A 35 8.08 6.71 -10.81
CA LYS A 35 9.47 6.48 -10.37
C LYS A 35 10.44 7.46 -11.03
N ARG A 36 10.29 7.73 -12.33
CA ARG A 36 11.10 8.70 -13.08
C ARG A 36 10.89 10.13 -12.59
N ARG A 37 9.66 10.53 -12.25
CA ARG A 37 9.35 11.84 -11.66
C ARG A 37 10.03 11.99 -10.29
N ILE A 38 9.95 10.97 -9.44
CA ILE A 38 10.58 10.95 -8.12
C ILE A 38 12.11 11.03 -8.25
N SER A 39 12.76 10.19 -9.05
CA SER A 39 14.22 10.25 -9.20
C SER A 39 14.73 11.56 -9.83
N ASN A 40 13.93 12.24 -10.66
CA ASN A 40 14.30 13.51 -11.26
C ASN A 40 14.11 14.75 -10.36
N ARG A 41 13.12 14.76 -9.45
CA ARG A 41 12.83 15.91 -8.55
C ARG A 41 13.17 15.67 -7.08
N PHE A 42 13.04 14.43 -6.63
CA PHE A 42 13.08 13.98 -5.25
C PHE A 42 14.08 12.82 -5.08
N GLY A 43 15.22 12.86 -5.79
CA GLY A 43 16.23 11.79 -5.80
C GLY A 43 16.82 11.43 -4.43
N SER A 44 16.63 12.28 -3.41
CA SER A 44 16.90 12.00 -1.99
C SER A 44 15.90 11.03 -1.33
N VAL A 45 14.88 10.60 -2.07
CA VAL A 45 13.77 9.72 -1.65
C VAL A 45 13.71 8.44 -2.50
N SER A 46 14.46 8.37 -3.61
CA SER A 46 14.50 7.18 -4.48
C SER A 46 14.99 5.92 -3.75
N ALA A 47 15.85 6.06 -2.74
CA ALA A 47 16.30 4.94 -1.91
C ALA A 47 15.16 4.34 -1.06
N GLU A 48 14.28 5.18 -0.51
CA GLU A 48 13.07 4.72 0.18
C GLU A 48 12.03 4.12 -0.78
N VAL A 49 11.93 4.63 -2.02
CA VAL A 49 11.12 3.98 -3.07
C VAL A 49 11.67 2.60 -3.40
N GLU A 50 12.99 2.46 -3.59
CA GLU A 50 13.65 1.17 -3.80
C GLU A 50 13.50 0.21 -2.61
N ALA A 51 13.43 0.72 -1.38
CA ALA A 51 13.18 -0.11 -0.20
C ALA A 51 11.74 -0.65 -0.19
N LEU A 52 10.77 0.14 -0.69
CA LEU A 52 9.37 -0.26 -0.84
C LEU A 52 9.13 -1.12 -2.10
N GLU A 53 9.92 -0.95 -3.17
CA GLU A 53 10.03 -1.83 -4.37
C GLU A 53 10.50 -3.27 -4.03
N ARG A 54 10.81 -3.57 -2.76
CA ARG A 54 11.24 -4.90 -2.29
C ARG A 54 10.24 -5.55 -1.33
N GLU A 55 9.61 -4.76 -0.46
CA GLU A 55 8.60 -5.21 0.53
C GLU A 55 7.47 -4.17 0.60
N PRO A 56 6.54 -4.14 -0.39
CA PRO A 56 5.51 -3.10 -0.51
C PRO A 56 4.47 -3.10 0.62
N ASP A 57 4.36 -4.23 1.33
CA ASP A 57 3.49 -4.43 2.48
C ASP A 57 4.08 -3.95 3.81
N GLU A 58 5.39 -3.63 3.87
CA GLU A 58 6.02 -3.17 5.11
C GLU A 58 5.56 -1.74 5.47
N GLU A 59 4.62 -1.66 6.42
CA GLU A 59 4.03 -0.41 6.87
C GLU A 59 5.07 0.62 7.38
N LEU A 60 6.18 0.17 7.98
CA LEU A 60 7.28 1.06 8.39
C LEU A 60 7.97 1.72 7.19
N ARG A 61 8.14 1.02 6.06
CA ARG A 61 8.68 1.61 4.82
C ARG A 61 7.69 2.59 4.20
N ARG A 62 6.38 2.27 4.20
CA ARG A 62 5.33 3.19 3.75
C ARG A 62 5.32 4.49 4.58
N GLN A 63 5.43 4.40 5.90
CA GLN A 63 5.50 5.56 6.79
C GLN A 63 6.81 6.36 6.64
N LEU A 64 7.94 5.68 6.47
CA LEU A 64 9.23 6.34 6.20
C LEU A 64 9.22 7.07 4.86
N LEU A 65 8.74 6.42 3.80
CA LEU A 65 8.61 7.02 2.46
C LEU A 65 7.68 8.23 2.50
N GLY A 66 6.50 8.11 3.12
CA GLY A 66 5.58 9.24 3.29
C GLY A 66 6.23 10.42 4.02
N LYS A 67 6.91 10.16 5.14
CA LYS A 67 7.66 11.18 5.87
C LYS A 67 8.74 11.85 5.00
N LYS A 68 9.47 11.10 4.19
CA LYS A 68 10.48 11.63 3.26
C LYS A 68 9.89 12.45 2.12
N LEU A 69 8.80 11.98 1.51
CA LEU A 69 8.06 12.69 0.46
C LEU A 69 7.50 14.03 0.96
N GLY A 70 6.88 14.06 2.14
CA GLY A 70 6.40 15.30 2.77
C GLY A 70 7.54 16.24 3.17
N GLN A 71 8.66 15.72 3.67
CA GLN A 71 9.87 16.53 3.93
C GLN A 71 10.52 17.09 2.65
N ALA A 72 10.29 16.47 1.49
CA ALA A 72 10.79 16.90 0.19
C ALA A 72 9.82 17.82 -0.59
N GLY A 73 8.60 18.06 -0.08
CA GLY A 73 7.57 18.86 -0.76
C GLY A 73 6.90 18.16 -1.94
N ALA A 74 6.85 16.83 -1.94
CA ALA A 74 6.25 16.04 -3.02
C ALA A 74 4.71 16.18 -3.10
N ASP A 75 4.07 16.62 -2.02
CA ASP A 75 2.66 17.00 -1.94
C ASP A 75 2.33 18.23 -2.83
N ALA A 76 3.30 19.11 -3.05
CA ALA A 76 3.16 20.29 -3.91
C ALA A 76 3.43 19.99 -5.40
N ASP A 77 3.91 18.79 -5.76
CA ASP A 77 4.08 18.39 -7.15
C ASP A 77 2.77 17.82 -7.72
N GLY A 78 1.88 18.71 -8.16
CA GLY A 78 0.58 18.32 -8.72
C GLY A 78 0.65 17.33 -9.89
N GLU A 79 1.76 17.28 -10.63
CA GLU A 79 1.97 16.29 -11.70
C GLU A 79 2.25 14.89 -11.11
N LEU A 80 3.02 14.81 -10.03
CA LEU A 80 3.25 13.54 -9.30
C LEU A 80 1.97 13.05 -8.60
N VAL A 81 1.18 13.97 -8.05
CA VAL A 81 -0.13 13.69 -7.43
C VAL A 81 -1.11 13.14 -8.47
N GLU A 82 -1.21 13.76 -9.64
CA GLU A 82 -2.13 13.31 -10.70
C GLU A 82 -1.63 12.04 -11.42
N LEU A 83 -0.32 11.83 -11.59
CA LEU A 83 0.23 10.54 -12.04
C LEU A 83 -0.12 9.41 -11.04
N SER A 84 -0.02 9.70 -9.74
CA SER A 84 -0.37 8.75 -8.67
C SER A 84 -1.88 8.44 -8.65
N ARG A 85 -2.73 9.46 -8.85
CA ARG A 85 -4.18 9.29 -9.04
C ARG A 85 -4.49 8.43 -10.27
N ALA A 86 -3.84 8.72 -11.40
CA ALA A 86 -4.07 8.02 -12.66
C ALA A 86 -3.67 6.55 -12.58
N LEU A 87 -2.56 6.21 -11.92
CA LEU A 87 -2.15 4.81 -11.72
C LEU A 87 -3.17 4.03 -10.86
N LEU A 88 -3.62 4.61 -9.74
CA LEU A 88 -4.61 3.96 -8.87
C LEU A 88 -5.93 3.72 -9.62
N ALA A 89 -6.43 4.72 -10.36
CA ALA A 89 -7.63 4.60 -11.18
C ALA A 89 -7.46 3.60 -12.33
N ALA A 90 -6.27 3.51 -12.93
CA ALA A 90 -5.98 2.52 -13.97
C ALA A 90 -6.03 1.08 -13.41
N VAL A 91 -5.47 0.83 -12.22
CA VAL A 91 -5.60 -0.51 -11.58
C VAL A 91 -7.06 -0.82 -11.26
N GLU A 92 -7.81 0.13 -10.69
CA GLU A 92 -9.24 -0.03 -10.36
C GLU A 92 -10.13 -0.32 -11.58
N GLN A 93 -9.78 0.17 -12.77
CA GLN A 93 -10.54 -0.05 -14.01
C GLN A 93 -10.06 -1.25 -14.83
N ASP A 94 -8.74 -1.42 -15.00
CA ASP A 94 -8.15 -2.39 -15.92
C ASP A 94 -7.71 -3.69 -15.25
N ALA A 95 -7.52 -3.72 -13.94
CA ALA A 95 -7.06 -4.91 -13.21
C ALA A 95 -7.65 -5.01 -11.77
N PRO A 96 -8.99 -4.98 -11.60
CA PRO A 96 -9.66 -5.05 -10.30
C PRO A 96 -9.50 -6.39 -9.57
N GLU A 97 -8.98 -7.43 -10.25
CA GLU A 97 -8.60 -8.71 -9.65
C GLU A 97 -7.28 -8.64 -8.85
N LEU A 98 -6.49 -7.57 -9.00
CA LEU A 98 -5.26 -7.41 -8.24
C LEU A 98 -5.60 -7.08 -6.78
N PRO A 99 -4.97 -7.76 -5.81
CA PRO A 99 -5.17 -7.41 -4.40
C PRO A 99 -4.68 -5.98 -4.19
N ALA A 100 -5.57 -5.10 -3.73
CA ALA A 100 -5.16 -3.78 -3.28
C ALA A 100 -4.18 -3.96 -2.11
N THR A 101 -2.95 -3.48 -2.26
CA THR A 101 -1.88 -3.45 -1.22
C THR A 101 -2.26 -2.65 0.03
N ILE A 102 -3.48 -2.09 0.02
CA ILE A 102 -4.22 -1.57 1.16
C ILE A 102 -5.38 -2.55 1.39
N GLY A 103 -5.17 -3.53 2.29
CA GLY A 103 -6.19 -4.48 2.76
C GLY A 103 -7.26 -3.83 3.66
N VAL A 104 -7.88 -2.75 3.18
CA VAL A 104 -8.75 -1.80 3.90
C VAL A 104 -8.02 -0.92 4.93
N LYS A 105 -7.81 0.35 4.59
CA LYS A 105 -7.52 1.45 5.53
C LYS A 105 -8.71 2.41 5.57
N ILE A 106 -9.47 2.40 6.67
CA ILE A 106 -10.51 3.41 6.92
C ILE A 106 -9.90 4.52 7.78
N TRP A 107 -9.47 5.59 7.12
CA TRP A 107 -8.90 6.79 7.76
C TRP A 107 -9.94 7.80 8.23
N ARG A 108 -11.14 7.73 7.64
CA ARG A 108 -12.36 8.42 8.09
C ARG A 108 -13.56 7.85 7.33
N ALA A 109 -14.58 7.37 8.04
CA ALA A 109 -15.85 6.98 7.45
C ALA A 109 -17.00 7.59 8.26
N SER A 110 -17.92 8.25 7.58
CA SER A 110 -19.20 8.69 8.14
C SER A 110 -20.29 8.16 7.23
N VAL A 111 -20.92 7.06 7.64
CA VAL A 111 -21.90 6.32 6.84
C VAL A 111 -23.23 6.36 7.57
N GLY A 112 -24.30 6.77 6.89
CA GLY A 112 -25.64 6.93 7.49
C GLY A 112 -26.38 5.62 7.82
N GLY A 113 -25.67 4.50 7.90
CA GLY A 113 -26.19 3.15 8.12
C GLY A 113 -25.07 2.21 8.58
N ASP A 114 -25.24 0.92 8.32
CA ASP A 114 -24.36 -0.14 8.79
C ASP A 114 -23.01 -0.20 8.04
N ILE A 115 -22.00 -0.77 8.70
CA ILE A 115 -20.66 -1.03 8.15
C ILE A 115 -20.28 -2.48 8.47
N GLU A 116 -20.10 -3.32 7.45
CA GLU A 116 -19.67 -4.71 7.62
C GLU A 116 -18.36 -5.02 6.89
N VAL A 117 -17.45 -5.71 7.57
CA VAL A 117 -16.12 -6.12 7.09
C VAL A 117 -15.97 -7.62 7.38
N VAL A 118 -15.70 -8.43 6.35
CA VAL A 118 -15.68 -9.90 6.44
C VAL A 118 -14.45 -10.48 5.73
N ASP A 119 -13.94 -11.59 6.26
CA ASP A 119 -12.92 -12.47 5.65
C ASP A 119 -11.60 -11.78 5.21
N VAL A 120 -11.13 -10.85 6.05
CA VAL A 120 -9.88 -10.09 5.82
C VAL A 120 -8.64 -10.93 6.16
N ALA A 121 -8.00 -11.50 5.14
CA ALA A 121 -6.72 -12.22 5.28
C ALA A 121 -5.52 -11.30 4.98
N VAL A 122 -4.47 -11.37 5.81
CA VAL A 122 -3.17 -10.70 5.55
C VAL A 122 -1.99 -11.61 5.91
N ASP A 123 -1.00 -11.69 5.02
CA ASP A 123 0.28 -12.40 5.24
C ASP A 123 1.31 -11.44 5.88
N GLY A 124 1.08 -11.12 7.15
CA GLY A 124 1.82 -10.12 7.92
C GLY A 124 1.15 -8.74 7.94
N GLY A 125 1.64 -7.85 8.81
CA GLY A 125 1.09 -6.50 8.98
C GLY A 125 -0.21 -6.44 9.80
N THR A 126 -1.01 -5.40 9.58
CA THR A 126 -2.25 -5.11 10.31
C THR A 126 -3.46 -5.44 9.45
N GLY A 127 -4.28 -6.41 9.88
CA GLY A 127 -5.44 -6.86 9.10
C GLY A 127 -6.53 -5.80 8.92
N VAL A 128 -6.92 -5.09 9.98
CA VAL A 128 -7.86 -3.97 9.90
C VAL A 128 -7.33 -2.80 10.72
N LEU A 129 -7.18 -1.64 10.10
CA LEU A 129 -6.89 -0.37 10.77
C LEU A 129 -8.01 0.63 10.48
N ALA A 130 -8.62 1.14 11.56
CA ALA A 130 -9.78 1.99 11.53
C ALA A 130 -9.61 3.17 12.49
N GLU A 131 -9.62 4.39 11.95
CA GLU A 131 -9.48 5.66 12.67
C GLU A 131 -10.59 6.62 12.20
N ASP A 132 -11.09 7.49 13.08
CA ASP A 132 -12.24 8.40 12.83
C ASP A 132 -13.45 7.73 12.14
N VAL A 133 -13.94 6.61 12.69
CA VAL A 133 -15.12 5.89 12.17
C VAL A 133 -16.41 6.29 12.91
N ALA A 134 -17.42 6.66 12.14
CA ALA A 134 -18.79 6.90 12.59
C ALA A 134 -19.78 6.12 11.69
N ALA A 135 -20.41 5.10 12.28
CA ALA A 135 -21.54 4.38 11.67
C ALA A 135 -22.86 4.97 12.19
N GLY A 136 -23.87 5.06 11.33
CA GLY A 136 -25.25 5.39 11.70
C GLY A 136 -26.05 4.18 12.18
N GLY A 137 -25.59 2.97 11.86
CA GLY A 137 -26.12 1.68 12.30
C GLY A 137 -25.03 0.78 12.88
N ASP A 138 -25.15 -0.53 12.67
CA ASP A 138 -24.26 -1.53 13.25
C ASP A 138 -22.89 -1.57 12.56
N LEU A 139 -21.82 -1.73 13.36
CA LEU A 139 -20.46 -1.98 12.87
C LEU A 139 -20.07 -3.44 13.17
N ARG A 140 -19.85 -4.24 12.12
CA ARG A 140 -19.50 -5.66 12.22
C ARG A 140 -18.17 -5.95 11.52
N ILE A 141 -17.28 -6.64 12.23
CA ILE A 141 -16.00 -7.13 11.70
C ILE A 141 -15.94 -8.65 11.96
N SER A 142 -15.56 -9.44 10.97
CA SER A 142 -15.53 -10.91 11.06
C SER A 142 -14.49 -11.51 10.09
N GLY A 143 -14.08 -12.77 10.32
CA GLY A 143 -13.18 -13.50 9.43
C GLY A 143 -11.72 -12.99 9.35
N VAL A 144 -11.31 -12.07 10.21
CA VAL A 144 -9.97 -11.45 10.15
C VAL A 144 -8.88 -12.46 10.51
N ALA A 145 -7.97 -12.74 9.57
CA ALA A 145 -6.91 -13.73 9.68
C ALA A 145 -5.54 -13.14 9.31
N ALA A 146 -4.78 -12.72 10.34
CA ALA A 146 -3.38 -12.35 10.18
C ALA A 146 -2.49 -13.60 10.28
N ARG A 147 -1.92 -14.02 9.15
CA ARG A 147 -0.94 -15.12 9.08
C ARG A 147 0.45 -14.55 9.33
N ALA A 148 1.18 -15.12 10.28
CA ALA A 148 2.58 -14.76 10.51
C ALA A 148 3.48 -15.32 9.41
N PRO A 149 4.52 -14.58 8.95
CA PRO A 149 5.51 -15.11 8.01
C PRO A 149 6.20 -16.32 8.64
N GLN A 150 6.24 -17.45 7.91
CA GLN A 150 6.83 -18.68 8.43
C GLN A 150 8.35 -18.58 8.43
N GLY A 151 8.93 -18.34 9.61
CA GLY A 151 10.37 -18.40 9.82
C GLY A 151 10.93 -19.78 9.43
N PRO A 152 12.20 -19.86 8.98
CA PRO A 152 12.79 -21.11 8.53
C PRO A 152 12.79 -22.16 9.66
N PRO A 153 12.60 -23.45 9.32
CA PRO A 153 12.48 -24.51 10.32
C PRO A 153 13.73 -24.59 11.19
N HIS A 154 13.54 -24.61 12.51
CA HIS A 154 14.64 -24.67 13.48
C HIS A 154 15.58 -25.86 13.18
N PRO A 155 16.91 -25.66 13.13
CA PRO A 155 17.84 -26.76 13.05
C PRO A 155 17.71 -27.65 14.29
N ALA A 156 17.70 -28.96 14.08
CA ALA A 156 17.56 -29.93 15.17
C ALA A 156 18.69 -29.74 16.20
N ARG A 157 18.34 -29.79 17.50
CA ARG A 157 19.31 -29.65 18.59
C ARG A 157 20.45 -30.65 18.41
N ALA A 158 21.69 -30.16 18.42
CA ALA A 158 22.86 -31.01 18.56
C ALA A 158 22.72 -31.84 19.85
N ARG A 159 22.98 -33.14 19.75
CA ARG A 159 23.05 -34.02 20.93
C ARG A 159 24.42 -33.82 21.57
N GLU A 160 24.41 -33.39 22.83
CA GLU A 160 25.58 -33.47 23.70
C GLU A 160 25.96 -34.95 23.89
N GLN A 161 27.26 -35.22 23.94
CA GLN A 161 27.91 -36.50 24.28
C GLN A 161 29.12 -36.21 25.17
#